data_AF-A0A502F446-F1
#
_entry.id   AF-A0A502F446-F1
#
_cell.length_a   1.000
_cell.length_b   1.000
_cell.length_c   1.000
_cell.angle_alpha   90.00
_cell.angle_beta   90.00
_cell.angle_gamma   90.00
#
_symmetry.space_group_name_H-M   'P 1'
#
loop_
_entity.id
_entity.type
_entity.pdbx_description
1 polymer ?
#
loop_
_entity_poly.entity_id
_entity_poly.type
_entity_poly.pdbx_seq_one_letter_code
_entity_poly.pdbx_strand_id
1 'polypeptide(L)'
;MSQTTELTRVKARIRALSEKTVSNGCTEAEALAAAEMVGRLLERYALSMAEVDLRAEPCVQAEVPLPGRQRRPIDGCVPAIARFCDCKVWLARDEDRSRYVFFGFEPDTAMAVYLFAVIDRGIRREVLGFRAQHPALRGTRLRQASTSFAHG
;
A
#
# COMPACT_ATOMS: atom_id res chain seq x y z
N MET A 1 -11.44 -16.25 -22.86
CA MET A 1 -11.84 -15.65 -21.57
C MET A 1 -10.58 -15.46 -20.74
N SER A 2 -10.42 -14.35 -20.03
CA SER A 2 -9.21 -14.13 -19.21
C SER A 2 -9.26 -14.99 -17.94
N GLN A 3 -8.12 -15.47 -17.47
CA GLN A 3 -7.99 -16.29 -16.26
C GLN A 3 -8.66 -15.62 -15.04
N THR A 4 -8.63 -14.28 -14.98
CA THR A 4 -9.27 -13.46 -13.94
C THR A 4 -10.79 -13.54 -13.95
N THR A 5 -11.42 -13.63 -15.13
CA THR A 5 -12.89 -13.70 -15.25
C THR A 5 -13.42 -15.06 -14.82
N GLU A 6 -12.67 -16.13 -15.10
CA GLU A 6 -13.00 -17.47 -14.60
C GLU A 6 -12.89 -17.56 -13.07
N LEU A 7 -11.79 -17.07 -12.49
CA LEU A 7 -11.57 -17.11 -11.05
C LEU A 7 -12.66 -16.34 -10.28
N THR A 8 -13.07 -15.18 -10.81
CA THR A 8 -14.17 -14.38 -10.23
C THR A 8 -15.49 -15.14 -10.25
N ARG A 9 -15.80 -15.83 -11.35
CA ARG A 9 -17.02 -16.65 -11.47
C ARG A 9 -17.00 -17.83 -10.51
N VAL A 10 -15.84 -18.47 -10.32
CA VAL A 10 -15.67 -19.58 -9.39
C VAL A 10 -15.88 -19.10 -7.95
N LYS A 11 -15.26 -17.99 -7.53
CA LYS A 11 -15.48 -17.41 -6.19
C LYS A 11 -16.95 -17.09 -5.93
N ALA A 12 -17.63 -16.46 -6.89
CA ALA A 12 -19.07 -16.17 -6.77
C ALA A 12 -19.92 -17.44 -6.62
N ARG A 13 -19.56 -18.50 -7.36
CA ARG A 13 -20.26 -19.80 -7.26
C ARG A 13 -20.00 -20.50 -5.94
N ILE A 14 -18.79 -20.43 -5.40
CA ILE A 14 -18.46 -21.00 -4.07
C ILE A 14 -19.28 -20.28 -3.00
N ARG A 15 -19.37 -18.94 -3.02
CA ARG A 15 -20.21 -18.17 -2.08
C ARG A 15 -21.68 -18.62 -2.13
N ALA A 16 -22.26 -18.66 -3.33
CA ALA A 16 -23.65 -19.07 -3.51
C ALA A 16 -23.93 -20.52 -3.04
N LEU A 17 -22.96 -21.43 -3.21
CA LEU A 17 -23.09 -22.80 -2.70
C LEU A 17 -22.92 -22.86 -1.18
N SER A 18 -22.04 -22.05 -0.59
CA SER A 18 -21.85 -21.98 0.86
C SER A 18 -23.07 -21.45 1.61
N GLU A 19 -23.93 -20.68 0.93
CA GLU A 19 -25.21 -20.21 1.48
C GLU A 19 -26.29 -21.31 1.51
N LYS A 20 -26.12 -22.43 0.77
CA LYS A 20 -27.08 -23.55 0.77
C LYS A 20 -26.91 -24.43 2.01
N THR A 21 -27.49 -23.98 3.11
CA THR A 21 -27.43 -24.66 4.41
C THR A 21 -28.82 -25.05 4.90
N VAL A 22 -28.89 -26.02 5.81
CA VAL A 22 -30.16 -26.43 6.44
C VAL A 22 -30.81 -25.26 7.18
N SER A 23 -30.02 -24.41 7.84
CA SER A 23 -30.49 -23.18 8.49
C SER A 23 -31.10 -22.17 7.52
N ASN A 24 -30.71 -22.21 6.25
CA ASN A 24 -31.26 -21.36 5.18
C ASN A 24 -32.42 -22.03 4.43
N GLY A 25 -33.00 -23.10 4.99
CA GLY A 25 -34.20 -23.77 4.45
C GLY A 25 -33.93 -24.80 3.35
N CYS A 26 -32.67 -25.20 3.13
CA CYS A 26 -32.34 -26.32 2.25
C CYS A 26 -32.56 -27.66 2.96
N THR A 27 -32.80 -28.73 2.20
CA THR A 27 -32.80 -30.08 2.76
C THR A 27 -31.39 -30.52 3.16
N GLU A 28 -31.28 -31.51 4.05
CA GLU A 28 -29.97 -32.06 4.45
C GLU A 28 -29.17 -32.59 3.26
N ALA A 29 -29.83 -33.28 2.33
CA ALA A 29 -29.20 -33.82 1.13
C ALA A 29 -28.65 -32.71 0.23
N GLU A 30 -29.39 -31.61 0.06
CA GLU A 30 -28.95 -30.46 -0.73
C GLU A 30 -27.79 -29.72 -0.07
N ALA A 31 -27.84 -29.55 1.25
CA ALA A 31 -26.77 -28.91 2.01
C ALA A 31 -25.47 -29.74 1.94
N LEU A 32 -25.56 -31.07 2.08
CA LEU A 32 -24.42 -31.97 1.95
C LEU A 32 -23.83 -31.92 0.54
N ALA A 33 -24.67 -32.01 -0.50
CA ALA A 33 -24.22 -31.94 -1.89
C ALA A 33 -23.58 -30.58 -2.23
N ALA A 34 -24.10 -29.48 -1.67
CA ALA A 34 -23.51 -28.16 -1.82
C ALA A 34 -22.13 -28.07 -1.14
N ALA A 35 -21.99 -28.57 0.08
CA ALA A 35 -20.73 -28.61 0.82
C ALA A 35 -19.66 -29.43 0.09
N GLU A 36 -20.00 -30.61 -0.44
CA GLU A 36 -19.07 -31.41 -1.25
C GLU A 36 -18.62 -30.69 -2.52
N MET A 37 -19.53 -29.95 -3.17
CA MET A 37 -19.20 -29.19 -4.36
C MET A 37 -18.30 -27.98 -4.04
N VAL A 38 -18.52 -27.32 -2.90
CA VAL A 38 -17.62 -26.27 -2.38
C VAL A 38 -16.22 -26.84 -2.17
N GLY A 39 -16.08 -27.97 -1.46
CA GLY A 39 -14.78 -28.61 -1.22
C GLY A 39 -14.04 -28.92 -2.51
N ARG A 40 -14.72 -29.53 -3.49
CA ARG A 40 -14.13 -29.83 -4.81
C ARG A 40 -13.67 -28.59 -5.58
N LEU A 41 -14.42 -27.49 -5.50
CA LEU A 41 -14.05 -26.24 -6.17
C LEU A 41 -12.85 -25.57 -5.48
N LEU A 42 -12.81 -25.57 -4.15
CA LEU A 42 -11.66 -25.05 -3.39
C LEU A 42 -10.38 -25.82 -3.72
N GLU A 43 -10.44 -27.15 -3.70
CA GLU A 43 -9.30 -28.01 -4.00
C GLU A 43 -8.82 -27.84 -5.45
N ARG A 44 -9.73 -27.88 -6.43
CA ARG A 44 -9.39 -27.72 -7.85
C ARG A 44 -8.69 -26.40 -8.16
N TYR A 45 -9.12 -25.32 -7.52
CA TYR A 45 -8.58 -23.98 -7.78
C TYR A 45 -7.53 -23.55 -6.74
N ALA A 46 -7.13 -24.44 -5.83
CA ALA A 46 -6.22 -24.17 -4.72
C ALA A 46 -6.60 -22.89 -3.94
N LEU A 47 -7.90 -22.74 -3.64
CA LEU A 47 -8.47 -21.62 -2.90
C LEU A 47 -8.83 -22.04 -1.47
N SER A 48 -8.76 -21.08 -0.56
CA SER A 48 -9.33 -21.14 0.78
C SER A 48 -10.67 -20.38 0.84
N MET A 49 -11.52 -20.72 1.84
CA MET A 49 -12.75 -19.96 2.09
C MET A 49 -12.47 -18.47 2.37
N ALA A 50 -11.38 -18.16 3.06
CA ALA A 50 -10.96 -16.78 3.32
C ALA A 50 -10.70 -16.01 1.99
N GLU A 51 -10.01 -16.63 1.04
CA GLU A 51 -9.77 -16.01 -0.27
C GLU A 51 -11.03 -15.88 -1.13
N VAL A 52 -12.01 -16.76 -0.91
CA VAL A 52 -13.33 -16.64 -1.52
C VAL A 52 -14.06 -15.44 -0.95
N ASP A 53 -13.98 -15.16 0.35
CA ASP A 53 -14.70 -14.07 1.02
C ASP A 53 -14.01 -12.71 0.91
N LEU A 54 -12.69 -12.68 0.69
CA LEU A 54 -11.96 -11.44 0.39
C LEU A 54 -12.66 -10.69 -0.75
N ARG A 55 -13.23 -9.52 -0.42
CA ARG A 55 -13.63 -8.54 -1.43
C ARG A 55 -12.37 -8.12 -2.15
N ALA A 56 -12.45 -7.99 -3.47
CA ALA A 56 -11.37 -7.35 -4.22
C ALA A 56 -11.33 -5.89 -3.76
N GLU A 57 -10.49 -5.58 -2.78
CA GLU A 57 -10.19 -4.19 -2.45
C GLU A 57 -9.39 -3.62 -3.62
N PRO A 58 -9.86 -2.54 -4.23
CA PRO A 58 -9.13 -1.92 -5.33
C PRO A 58 -7.83 -1.36 -4.77
N CYS A 59 -6.71 -1.70 -5.40
CA CYS A 59 -5.48 -0.97 -5.14
C CYS A 59 -5.62 0.46 -5.67
N VAL A 60 -5.20 1.43 -4.87
CA VAL A 60 -5.23 2.86 -5.20
C VAL A 60 -3.81 3.39 -5.38
N GLN A 61 -3.70 4.58 -5.96
CA GLN A 61 -2.45 5.33 -6.03
C GLN A 61 -2.57 6.57 -5.15
N ALA A 62 -1.62 6.72 -4.24
CA ALA A 62 -1.49 7.92 -3.42
C ALA A 62 -0.21 8.66 -3.80
N GLU A 63 -0.35 9.94 -4.16
CA GLU A 63 0.74 10.74 -4.69
C GLU A 63 1.29 11.72 -3.64
N VAL A 64 2.62 11.79 -3.54
CA VAL A 64 3.32 12.78 -2.73
C VAL A 64 4.15 13.69 -3.64
N PRO A 65 3.72 14.95 -3.85
CA PRO A 65 4.42 15.86 -4.73
C PRO A 65 5.79 16.24 -4.17
N LEU A 66 6.77 16.37 -5.07
CA LEU A 66 8.12 16.81 -4.76
C LEU A 66 8.29 18.28 -5.15
N PRO A 67 8.92 19.11 -4.30
CA PRO A 67 9.14 20.51 -4.58
C PRO A 67 10.22 20.76 -5.66
N GLY A 68 10.87 19.71 -6.16
CA GLY A 68 11.91 19.81 -7.18
C GLY A 68 12.58 18.46 -7.47
N ARG A 69 13.68 18.50 -8.22
CA ARG A 69 14.41 17.31 -8.70
C ARG A 69 15.59 16.91 -7.81
N GLN A 70 15.93 17.73 -6.82
CA GLN A 70 17.06 17.47 -5.93
C GLN A 70 16.72 16.37 -4.92
N ARG A 71 17.67 15.45 -4.71
CA ARG A 71 17.56 14.42 -3.68
C ARG A 71 17.50 15.07 -2.30
N ARG A 72 16.52 14.65 -1.50
CA ARG A 72 16.27 15.10 -0.12
C ARG A 72 16.65 13.98 0.85
N PRO A 73 16.90 14.30 2.12
CA PRO A 73 17.16 13.30 3.15
C PRO A 73 16.09 12.21 3.25
N ILE A 74 14.81 12.58 3.22
CA ILE A 74 13.70 11.62 3.31
C ILE A 74 13.67 10.60 2.17
N ASP A 75 14.23 10.94 1.01
CA ASP A 75 14.19 10.06 -0.17
C ASP A 75 14.88 8.71 0.10
N GLY A 76 15.81 8.65 1.05
CA GLY A 76 16.42 7.40 1.51
C GLY A 76 15.47 6.50 2.33
N CYS A 77 14.48 7.08 3.00
CA CYS A 77 13.51 6.36 3.82
C CYS A 77 12.32 5.83 3.00
N VAL A 78 12.06 6.40 1.82
CA VAL A 78 10.86 6.09 1.02
C VAL A 78 10.66 4.60 0.73
N PRO A 79 11.69 3.83 0.29
CA PRO A 79 11.51 2.40 0.09
C PRO A 79 11.18 1.63 1.38
N ALA A 80 11.73 2.06 2.52
CA ALA A 80 11.46 1.45 3.81
C ALA A 80 10.03 1.75 4.30
N ILE A 81 9.55 2.98 4.09
CA ILE A 81 8.15 3.37 4.37
C ILE A 81 7.19 2.51 3.55
N ALA A 82 7.44 2.37 2.24
CA ALA A 82 6.60 1.57 1.36
C ALA A 82 6.56 0.11 1.81
N ARG A 83 7.73 -0.49 2.10
CA ARG A 83 7.82 -1.86 2.60
C ARG A 83 7.11 -2.05 3.95
N PHE A 84 7.19 -1.07 4.83
CA PHE A 84 6.55 -1.13 6.15
C PHE A 84 5.02 -1.08 6.04
N CYS A 85 4.49 -0.32 5.09
CA CYS A 85 3.06 -0.16 4.87
C CYS A 85 2.54 -1.10 3.76
N ASP A 86 3.23 -2.20 3.45
CA ASP A 86 2.87 -3.15 2.38
C ASP A 86 2.54 -2.53 1.00
N CYS A 87 3.15 -1.38 0.70
CA CYS A 87 2.98 -0.65 -0.55
C CYS A 87 4.12 -0.93 -1.53
N LYS A 88 3.83 -0.76 -2.82
CA LYS A 88 4.85 -0.48 -3.84
C LYS A 88 5.06 1.03 -3.97
N VAL A 89 6.27 1.44 -4.34
CA VAL A 89 6.59 2.86 -4.55
C VAL A 89 7.49 3.06 -5.75
N TRP A 90 7.24 4.11 -6.51
CA TRP A 90 8.13 4.59 -7.57
C TRP A 90 8.14 6.11 -7.63
N LEU A 91 9.14 6.64 -8.33
CA LEU A 91 9.26 8.06 -8.62
C LEU A 91 8.70 8.32 -10.01
N ALA A 92 7.57 9.03 -10.10
CA ALA A 92 7.02 9.52 -11.36
C ALA A 92 7.57 10.93 -11.66
N ARG A 93 7.93 11.17 -12.91
CA ARG A 93 8.45 12.45 -13.39
C ARG A 93 7.73 12.83 -14.67
N ASP A 94 7.09 13.99 -14.64
CA ASP A 94 6.55 14.69 -15.81
C ASP A 94 7.45 15.91 -16.11
N GLU A 95 7.12 16.70 -17.14
CA GLU A 95 7.94 17.85 -17.58
C GLU A 95 8.33 18.77 -16.40
N ASP A 96 7.34 19.21 -15.61
CA ASP A 96 7.54 20.13 -14.48
C ASP A 96 7.25 19.55 -13.10
N ARG A 97 6.84 18.28 -13.01
CA ARG A 97 6.38 17.68 -11.75
C ARG A 97 7.12 16.39 -11.45
N SER A 98 7.59 16.23 -10.23
CA SER A 98 8.11 14.97 -9.72
C SER A 98 7.29 14.57 -8.50
N ARG A 99 6.96 13.28 -8.36
CA ARG A 99 6.12 12.78 -7.26
C ARG A 99 6.48 11.34 -6.92
N TYR A 100 6.40 11.01 -5.63
CA TYR A 100 6.35 9.60 -5.24
C TYR A 100 4.92 9.10 -5.41
N VAL A 101 4.78 7.91 -5.98
CA VAL A 101 3.50 7.23 -6.11
C VAL A 101 3.56 5.97 -5.26
N PHE A 102 2.74 5.93 -4.21
CA PHE A 102 2.50 4.73 -3.41
C PHE A 102 1.31 3.97 -3.98
N PHE A 103 1.44 2.66 -4.11
CA PHE A 103 0.40 1.79 -4.65
C PHE A 103 0.19 0.59 -3.73
N GLY A 104 -1.06 0.36 -3.36
CA GLY A 104 -1.47 -0.65 -2.41
C GLY A 104 -2.95 -0.48 -2.08
N PHE A 105 -3.42 -1.08 -0.99
CA PHE A 105 -4.78 -0.82 -0.51
C PHE A 105 -4.90 0.60 0.05
N GLU A 106 -6.13 1.11 0.14
CA GLU A 106 -6.39 2.47 0.63
C GLU A 106 -5.84 2.72 2.04
N PRO A 107 -6.03 1.82 3.03
CA PRO A 107 -5.47 2.02 4.38
C PRO A 107 -3.93 2.07 4.37
N ASP A 108 -3.31 1.21 3.57
CA ASP A 108 -1.87 1.05 3.45
C ASP A 108 -1.22 2.29 2.84
N THR A 109 -1.76 2.75 1.72
CA THR A 109 -1.28 3.96 1.03
C THR A 109 -1.52 5.21 1.85
N ALA A 110 -2.63 5.31 2.57
CA ALA A 110 -2.90 6.42 3.51
C ALA A 110 -1.88 6.45 4.66
N MET A 111 -1.56 5.29 5.23
CA MET A 111 -0.52 5.16 6.25
C MET A 111 0.87 5.55 5.72
N ALA A 112 1.22 5.11 4.51
CA ALA A 112 2.49 5.44 3.88
C ALA A 112 2.67 6.96 3.67
N VAL A 113 1.62 7.64 3.18
CA VAL A 113 1.61 9.10 3.00
C VAL A 113 1.73 9.82 4.35
N TYR A 114 0.99 9.35 5.37
CA TYR A 114 1.07 9.92 6.71
C TYR A 114 2.48 9.79 7.30
N LEU A 115 3.06 8.59 7.26
CA LEU A 115 4.39 8.32 7.80
C LEU A 115 5.47 9.13 7.07
N PHE A 116 5.37 9.25 5.74
CA PHE A 116 6.20 10.14 4.94
C PHE A 116 6.12 11.58 5.48
N ALA A 117 4.92 12.12 5.68
CA ALA A 117 4.72 13.50 6.12
C ALA A 117 5.21 13.75 7.55
N VAL A 118 5.14 12.75 8.43
CA VAL A 118 5.68 12.80 9.80
C VAL A 118 7.20 12.88 9.77
N ILE A 119 7.85 11.98 9.03
CA ILE A 119 9.32 11.93 8.91
C ILE A 119 9.85 13.20 8.23
N ASP A 120 9.21 13.68 7.17
CA ASP A 120 9.66 14.90 6.44
C ASP A 120 9.59 16.13 7.35
N ARG A 121 8.51 16.26 8.13
CA ARG A 121 8.40 17.34 9.14
C ARG A 121 9.47 17.22 10.21
N GLY A 122 9.75 16.02 10.71
CA GLY A 122 10.81 15.78 11.69
C GLY A 122 12.16 16.26 11.18
N ILE A 123 12.57 15.79 10.00
CA ILE A 123 13.84 16.18 9.37
C ILE A 123 13.90 17.70 9.17
N ARG A 124 12.85 18.31 8.60
CA ARG A 124 12.83 19.77 8.39
C ARG A 124 12.93 20.56 9.69
N ARG A 125 12.24 20.13 10.74
CA ARG A 125 12.29 20.76 12.06
C ARG A 125 13.69 20.71 12.64
N GLU A 126 14.34 19.57 12.60
CA GLU A 126 15.71 19.42 13.12
C GLU A 126 16.72 20.21 12.31
N VAL A 127 16.60 20.25 10.98
CA VAL A 127 17.47 21.09 10.13
C VAL A 127 17.29 22.58 10.44
N LEU A 128 16.07 23.04 10.71
CA LEU A 128 15.82 24.41 11.14
C LEU A 128 16.44 24.68 12.52
N GLY A 129 16.28 23.74 13.46
CA GLY A 129 16.90 23.80 14.79
C GLY A 129 18.43 23.90 14.71
N PHE A 130 19.06 23.05 13.90
CA PHE A 130 20.50 23.07 13.64
C PHE A 130 20.96 24.44 13.14
N ARG A 131 20.27 25.03 12.15
CA ARG A 131 20.60 26.36 11.62
C ARG A 131 20.48 27.46 12.66
N ALA A 132 19.47 27.39 13.54
CA ALA A 132 19.27 28.37 14.61
C ALA A 132 20.37 28.29 15.67
N GLN A 133 20.82 27.08 16.01
CA GLN A 133 21.88 26.84 16.99
C GLN A 133 23.29 27.21 16.49
N HIS A 134 23.47 27.37 15.17
CA HIS A 134 24.77 27.68 14.56
C HIS A 134 24.77 29.02 13.82
N PRO A 135 24.53 30.16 14.50
CA PRO A 135 24.44 31.47 13.86
C PRO A 135 25.77 31.95 13.26
N ALA A 136 26.91 31.38 13.65
CA ALA A 136 28.20 31.69 13.03
C ALA A 136 28.31 31.14 11.59
N LEU A 137 27.53 30.13 11.23
CA LEU A 137 27.54 29.57 9.87
C LEU A 137 26.67 30.42 8.94
N ARG A 138 27.23 30.80 7.78
CA ARG A 138 26.56 31.60 6.74
C ARG A 138 26.93 31.10 5.34
N GLY A 139 26.12 31.49 4.36
CA GLY A 139 26.35 31.21 2.94
C GLY A 139 26.63 29.73 2.65
N THR A 140 27.71 29.46 1.90
CA THR A 140 28.11 28.12 1.49
C THR A 140 28.39 27.18 2.67
N ARG A 141 29.02 27.69 3.74
CA ARG A 141 29.33 26.89 4.94
C ARG A 141 28.08 26.39 5.64
N LEU A 142 27.07 27.26 5.78
CA LEU A 142 25.77 26.87 6.35
C LEU A 142 25.06 25.82 5.50
N ARG A 143 25.10 25.98 4.17
CA ARG A 143 24.49 25.03 3.23
C ARG A 143 25.15 23.65 3.36
N GLN A 144 26.48 23.58 3.30
CA GLN A 144 27.22 22.32 3.43
C GLN A 144 26.97 21.64 4.77
N ALA A 145 27.04 22.38 5.88
CA ALA A 145 26.78 21.84 7.21
C ALA A 145 25.34 21.36 7.38
N SER A 146 24.35 22.11 6.88
CA SER A 146 22.94 21.70 6.91
C SER A 146 22.70 20.42 6.10
N THR A 147 23.31 20.32 4.92
CA THR A 147 23.20 19.12 4.07
C THR A 147 23.84 17.92 4.75
N SER A 148 25.04 18.08 5.32
CA SER A 148 25.72 17.02 6.08
C SER A 148 24.84 16.53 7.25
N PHE A 149 24.41 17.45 8.11
CA PHE A 149 23.54 17.15 9.24
C PHE A 149 22.26 16.40 8.84
N ALA A 150 21.63 16.80 7.74
CA ALA A 150 20.38 16.22 7.30
C ALA A 150 20.55 14.82 6.68
N HIS A 151 21.70 14.54 6.06
CA HIS A 151 21.96 13.26 5.39
C HIS A 151 22.68 12.22 6.26
N GLY A 152 23.25 12.64 7.40
CA GLY A 152 24.10 11.79 8.26
C GLY A 152 25.56 11.88 7.86
#